data_AF-A0A8J7IXX8-F1
#
_entry.id   AF-A0A8J7IXX8-F1
#
_cell.length_a   1.000
_cell.length_b   1.000
_cell.length_c   1.000
_cell.angle_alpha   90.00
_cell.angle_beta   90.00
_cell.angle_gamma   90.00
#
_symmetry.space_group_name_H-M   'P 1'
#
loop_
_entity.id
_entity.type
_entity.pdbx_description
1 polymer ?
#
loop_
_entity_poly.entity_id
_entity_poly.type
_entity_poly.pdbx_seq_one_letter_code
_entity_poly.pdbx_strand_id
1 'polypeptide(L)'
;MGISIDEIAKTHTILRDIGYQDARQIHSLINPSTLMNNSAIESSADVIRIETNIYIKNLQAITYADGIEAVDPPDITEDDTEEQVRLKALNYEWESARVNLQVLKRKYGVNADWLPLKQVAVKNSQGYPYREHNLLDLLTDSISYEFGADYELGVLLRDVGYGNLQPGDRVIIDGSFLEQTFILREV
;
A
#
# COMPACT_ATOMS: atom_id res chain seq x y z
N MET A 1 26.58 25.13 26.31
CA MET A 1 25.27 24.79 25.75
C MET A 1 25.52 23.61 24.84
N GLY A 2 25.30 22.40 25.37
CA GLY A 2 25.42 21.16 24.59
C GLY A 2 24.08 20.84 23.94
N ILE A 3 24.10 20.04 22.87
CA ILE A 3 22.88 19.46 22.29
C ILE A 3 23.03 17.94 22.38
N SER A 4 22.04 17.24 22.95
CA SER A 4 21.94 15.78 22.87
C SER A 4 20.88 15.37 21.87
N ILE A 5 21.09 14.20 21.24
CA ILE A 5 20.15 13.60 20.30
C ILE A 5 19.84 12.20 20.79
N ASP A 6 18.56 11.95 21.10
CA ASP A 6 18.05 10.61 21.39
C ASP A 6 17.35 10.06 20.14
N GLU A 7 17.62 8.80 19.79
CA GLU A 7 16.93 8.09 18.71
C GLU A 7 16.06 6.97 19.28
N ILE A 8 14.81 6.92 18.83
CA ILE A 8 13.85 5.86 19.15
C ILE A 8 13.37 5.24 17.85
N ALA A 9 13.57 3.93 17.70
CA ALA A 9 13.11 3.16 16.55
C ALA A 9 12.03 2.15 16.98
N LYS A 10 10.90 2.11 16.27
CA LYS A 10 9.79 1.17 16.51
C LYS A 10 9.37 0.49 15.22
N THR A 11 9.26 -0.84 15.26
CA THR A 11 8.74 -1.62 14.14
C THR A 11 7.26 -1.90 14.35
N HIS A 12 6.49 -1.70 13.30
CA HIS A 12 5.04 -1.92 13.27
C HIS A 12 4.69 -2.94 12.20
N THR A 13 3.72 -3.80 12.50
CA THR A 13 3.15 -4.78 11.56
C THR A 13 1.78 -4.30 11.10
N ILE A 14 1.51 -4.46 9.81
CA ILE A 14 0.22 -4.19 9.18
C ILE A 14 -0.41 -5.54 8.86
N LEU A 15 -1.60 -5.80 9.38
CA LEU A 15 -2.44 -6.91 8.95
C LEU A 15 -3.88 -6.42 8.83
N ARG A 16 -4.43 -6.48 7.61
CA ARG A 16 -5.80 -6.07 7.30
C ARG A 16 -6.45 -7.07 6.37
N ASP A 17 -7.62 -7.58 6.75
CA ASP A 17 -8.50 -8.33 5.85
C ASP A 17 -9.68 -7.43 5.49
N ILE A 18 -9.75 -7.05 4.22
CA ILE A 18 -10.71 -6.08 3.68
C ILE A 18 -11.69 -6.86 2.79
N GLY A 19 -12.88 -7.15 3.31
CA GLY A 19 -13.94 -7.81 2.56
C GLY A 19 -14.66 -6.87 1.57
N TYR A 20 -15.46 -7.43 0.66
CA TYR A 20 -16.10 -6.71 -0.44
C TYR A 20 -16.93 -5.46 -0.05
N GLN A 21 -17.59 -5.47 1.11
CA GLN A 21 -18.40 -4.34 1.59
C GLN A 21 -17.51 -3.12 1.90
N ASP A 22 -16.32 -3.39 2.43
CA ASP A 22 -15.38 -2.39 2.87
C ASP A 22 -14.31 -2.11 1.81
N ALA A 23 -14.11 -2.99 0.83
CA ALA A 23 -13.12 -2.86 -0.24
C ALA A 23 -13.32 -1.63 -1.11
N ARG A 24 -14.54 -1.06 -1.13
CA ARG A 24 -14.89 0.20 -1.80
C ARG A 24 -14.54 1.45 -0.97
N GLN A 25 -14.18 1.26 0.28
CA GLN A 25 -13.76 2.31 1.18
C GLN A 25 -12.24 2.33 1.26
N ILE A 26 -11.69 3.48 1.62
CA ILE A 26 -10.25 3.62 1.80
C ILE A 26 -9.88 3.12 3.17
N HIS A 27 -8.98 2.14 3.23
CA HIS A 27 -8.47 1.59 4.47
C HIS A 27 -7.12 2.19 4.79
N SER A 28 -7.05 3.00 5.85
CA SER A 28 -5.75 3.48 6.34
C SER A 28 -4.94 2.33 6.93
N LEU A 29 -3.72 2.17 6.41
CA LEU A 29 -2.76 1.14 6.78
C LEU A 29 -1.70 1.67 7.73
N ILE A 30 -1.21 2.88 7.45
CA ILE A 30 -0.19 3.56 8.23
C ILE A 30 -0.76 4.91 8.65
N ASN A 31 -0.84 5.10 9.96
CA ASN A 31 -0.99 6.39 10.58
C ASN A 31 0.31 6.66 11.34
N PRO A 32 0.94 7.83 11.17
CA PRO A 32 2.06 8.24 12.01
C PRO A 32 1.70 8.08 13.48
N SER A 33 2.61 7.58 14.32
CA SER A 33 2.28 7.40 15.73
C SER A 33 1.91 8.73 16.39
N THR A 34 1.05 8.64 17.40
CA THR A 34 0.66 9.74 18.29
C THR A 34 1.81 10.25 19.17
N LEU A 35 3.08 9.90 18.90
CA LEU A 35 4.22 10.54 19.57
C LEU A 35 4.29 12.05 19.26
N MET A 36 3.82 12.49 18.08
CA MET A 36 3.56 13.91 17.80
C MET A 36 2.44 14.53 18.64
N ASN A 37 1.65 13.71 19.35
CA ASN A 37 0.59 14.15 20.28
C ASN A 37 0.93 13.84 21.74
N ASN A 38 2.15 13.39 22.04
CA ASN A 38 2.54 13.05 23.40
C ASN A 38 3.04 14.31 24.12
N SER A 39 2.09 15.12 24.60
CA SER A 39 2.30 16.37 25.34
C SER A 39 3.28 16.26 26.52
N ALA A 40 3.55 15.05 27.01
CA ALA A 40 4.56 14.79 28.03
C ALA A 40 6.02 14.93 27.54
N ILE A 41 6.30 14.71 26.25
CA ILE A 41 7.65 14.86 25.68
C ILE A 41 7.88 16.34 25.29
N GLU A 42 6.88 16.99 24.71
CA GLU A 42 6.94 18.40 24.29
C GLU A 42 6.93 19.39 25.48
N SER A 43 6.53 18.97 26.67
CA SER A 43 6.47 19.81 27.88
C SER A 43 7.75 19.80 28.72
N SER A 44 8.77 19.04 28.34
CA SER A 44 10.09 19.13 28.96
C SER A 44 10.80 20.39 28.43
N ALA A 45 11.22 21.27 29.34
CA ALA A 45 11.87 22.54 29.02
C ALA A 45 13.16 22.39 28.18
N ASP A 46 13.72 21.18 28.14
CA ASP A 46 14.99 20.90 27.47
C ASP A 46 14.78 20.37 26.04
N VAL A 47 13.56 20.06 25.59
CA VAL A 47 13.30 19.53 24.24
C VAL A 47 13.21 20.67 23.22
N ILE A 48 14.14 20.65 22.26
CA ILE A 48 14.23 21.65 21.18
C ILE A 48 13.31 21.25 20.02
N ARG A 49 13.38 19.98 19.61
CA ARG A 49 12.72 19.50 18.39
C ARG A 49 12.51 18.00 18.43
N ILE A 50 11.39 17.56 17.85
CA ILE A 50 11.10 16.16 17.55
C ILE A 50 10.98 16.03 16.04
N GLU A 51 11.68 15.07 15.45
CA GLU A 51 11.54 14.71 14.03
C GLU A 51 11.18 13.23 13.94
N THR A 52 10.20 12.88 13.10
CA THR A 52 9.80 11.49 12.86
C THR A 52 9.87 11.17 11.38
N ASN A 53 10.41 9.99 11.07
CA ASN A 53 10.47 9.43 9.72
C ASN A 53 9.87 8.02 9.72
N ILE A 54 9.17 7.69 8.63
CA ILE A 54 8.53 6.39 8.44
C ILE A 54 9.12 5.73 7.21
N TYR A 55 9.56 4.49 7.37
CA TYR A 55 10.12 3.65 6.32
C TYR A 55 9.30 2.38 6.15
N ILE A 56 8.63 2.22 5.03
CA ILE A 56 7.91 0.99 4.69
C ILE A 56 8.96 -0.06 4.30
N LYS A 57 9.00 -1.17 5.04
CA LYS A 57 9.98 -2.27 4.85
C LYS A 57 9.40 -3.45 4.08
N ASN A 58 8.10 -3.69 4.24
CA ASN A 58 7.37 -4.70 3.48
C ASN A 58 5.93 -4.22 3.28
N LEU A 59 5.37 -4.47 2.10
CA LEU A 59 3.96 -4.24 1.84
C LEU A 59 3.49 -5.18 0.74
N GLN A 60 2.61 -6.09 1.09
CA GLN A 60 2.07 -7.13 0.22
C GLN A 60 0.55 -7.10 0.25
N ALA A 61 -0.05 -7.50 -0.86
CA ALA A 61 -1.48 -7.68 -0.97
C ALA A 61 -1.82 -9.03 -1.57
N ILE A 62 -2.73 -9.75 -0.95
CA ILE A 62 -3.36 -10.95 -1.51
C ILE A 62 -4.78 -10.56 -1.90
N THR A 63 -5.07 -10.61 -3.19
CA THR A 63 -6.36 -10.18 -3.75
C THR A 63 -7.15 -11.38 -4.21
N TYR A 64 -8.42 -11.44 -3.81
CA TYR A 64 -9.44 -12.36 -4.31
C TYR A 64 -10.45 -11.52 -5.09
N ALA A 65 -10.70 -11.90 -6.33
CA ALA A 65 -11.50 -11.12 -7.27
C ALA A 65 -12.54 -12.01 -7.99
N ASP A 66 -13.17 -12.93 -7.26
CA ASP A 66 -14.15 -13.87 -7.81
C ASP A 66 -15.38 -13.17 -8.41
N GLY A 67 -15.61 -11.91 -8.07
CA GLY A 67 -16.72 -11.09 -8.53
C GLY A 67 -16.59 -10.54 -9.95
N ILE A 68 -15.40 -10.61 -10.56
CA ILE A 68 -15.18 -10.25 -11.97
C ILE A 68 -15.09 -11.52 -12.83
N GLU A 69 -15.45 -11.38 -14.11
CA GLU A 69 -15.39 -12.47 -15.08
C GLU A 69 -14.00 -13.11 -15.10
N ALA A 70 -13.98 -14.44 -15.03
CA ALA A 70 -12.74 -15.20 -15.10
C ALA A 70 -12.10 -15.02 -16.47
N VAL A 71 -10.80 -14.75 -16.47
CA VAL A 71 -10.03 -14.48 -17.67
C VAL A 71 -9.16 -15.69 -17.95
N ASP A 72 -9.33 -16.27 -19.14
CA ASP A 72 -8.45 -17.33 -19.63
C ASP A 72 -7.01 -16.82 -19.76
N PRO A 73 -6.00 -17.62 -19.39
CA PRO A 73 -4.62 -17.27 -19.65
C PRO A 73 -4.38 -17.08 -21.16
N PRO A 74 -3.38 -16.28 -21.55
CA PRO A 74 -3.06 -16.11 -22.96
C PRO A 74 -2.72 -17.45 -23.59
N ASP A 75 -3.41 -17.78 -24.70
CA ASP A 75 -3.23 -19.02 -25.45
C ASP A 75 -1.90 -19.00 -26.21
N ILE A 76 -0.81 -19.32 -25.51
CA ILE A 76 0.55 -19.37 -26.06
C ILE A 76 0.87 -20.80 -26.48
N THR A 77 1.24 -20.99 -27.75
CA THR A 77 1.61 -22.29 -28.32
C THR A 77 3.08 -22.33 -28.73
N GLU A 78 3.62 -23.52 -28.98
CA GLU A 78 5.02 -23.69 -29.43
C GLU A 78 5.28 -23.09 -30.82
N ASP A 79 4.22 -22.90 -31.62
CA ASP A 79 4.30 -22.30 -32.96
C ASP A 79 4.32 -20.76 -32.94
N ASP A 80 4.07 -20.14 -31.78
CA ASP A 80 4.06 -18.69 -31.65
C ASP A 80 5.46 -18.10 -31.73
N THR A 81 5.61 -17.08 -32.57
CA THR A 81 6.78 -16.19 -32.55
C THR A 81 6.82 -15.36 -31.27
N GLU A 82 8.01 -14.88 -30.89
CA GLU A 82 8.19 -14.01 -29.73
C GLU A 82 7.29 -12.76 -29.77
N GLU A 83 7.05 -12.20 -30.97
CA GLU A 83 6.15 -11.08 -31.17
C GLU A 83 4.69 -11.45 -30.89
N GLN A 84 4.23 -12.63 -31.33
CA GLN A 84 2.89 -13.14 -31.04
C GLN A 84 2.70 -13.39 -29.55
N VAL A 85 3.70 -13.99 -28.88
CA VAL A 85 3.67 -14.19 -27.43
C VAL A 85 3.54 -12.85 -26.71
N ARG A 86 4.32 -11.85 -27.10
CA ARG A 86 4.27 -10.50 -26.52
C ARG A 86 2.92 -9.83 -26.75
N LEU A 87 2.36 -9.94 -27.95
CA LEU A 87 1.05 -9.36 -28.28
C LEU A 87 -0.06 -10.04 -27.48
N LYS A 88 -0.06 -11.37 -27.39
CA LYS A 88 -1.03 -12.14 -26.58
C LYS A 88 -0.95 -11.77 -25.11
N ALA A 89 0.25 -11.65 -24.55
CA ALA A 89 0.46 -11.19 -23.17
C ALA A 89 -0.03 -9.75 -22.97
N LEU A 90 0.20 -8.86 -23.93
CA LEU A 90 -0.30 -7.49 -23.86
C LEU A 90 -1.83 -7.43 -23.91
N ASN A 91 -2.46 -8.17 -24.82
CA ASN A 91 -3.92 -8.20 -24.91
C ASN A 91 -4.55 -8.74 -23.63
N TYR A 92 -3.97 -9.80 -23.05
CA TYR A 92 -4.35 -10.31 -21.74
C TYR A 92 -4.22 -9.25 -20.63
N GLU A 93 -3.20 -8.39 -20.67
CA GLU A 93 -3.05 -7.34 -19.67
C GLU A 93 -4.08 -6.21 -19.82
N TRP A 94 -4.40 -5.82 -21.06
CA TRP A 94 -5.15 -4.60 -21.36
C TRP A 94 -6.64 -4.81 -21.59
N GLU A 95 -7.05 -5.92 -22.19
CA GLU A 95 -8.43 -6.16 -22.62
C GLU A 95 -9.23 -6.97 -21.60
N SER A 96 -8.56 -7.68 -20.71
CA SER A 96 -9.18 -8.54 -19.73
C SER A 96 -9.88 -7.77 -18.59
N ALA A 97 -11.00 -8.35 -18.12
CA ALA A 97 -11.75 -7.84 -17.00
C ALA A 97 -10.88 -7.71 -15.75
N ARG A 98 -10.96 -6.55 -15.10
CA ARG A 98 -10.12 -6.23 -13.94
C ARG A 98 -10.76 -5.19 -13.02
N VAL A 99 -10.29 -5.22 -11.78
CA VAL A 99 -10.38 -4.09 -10.84
C VAL A 99 -8.96 -3.59 -10.55
N ASN A 100 -8.82 -2.37 -10.03
CA ASN A 100 -7.52 -1.82 -9.66
C ASN A 100 -7.39 -1.79 -8.14
N LEU A 101 -6.33 -2.40 -7.62
CA LEU A 101 -5.87 -2.14 -6.26
C LEU A 101 -5.03 -0.87 -6.29
N GLN A 102 -5.53 0.19 -5.66
CA GLN A 102 -4.88 1.48 -5.57
C GLN A 102 -4.24 1.65 -4.20
N VAL A 103 -2.99 2.12 -4.21
CA VAL A 103 -2.28 2.64 -3.03
C VAL A 103 -2.45 4.15 -3.05
N LEU A 104 -2.90 4.72 -1.94
CA LEU A 104 -3.22 6.14 -1.81
C LEU A 104 -2.43 6.75 -0.66
N LYS A 105 -2.27 8.08 -0.71
CA LYS A 105 -1.80 8.87 0.42
C LYS A 105 -2.68 10.08 0.65
N ARG A 106 -2.72 10.55 1.89
CA ARG A 106 -3.22 11.89 2.23
C ARG A 106 -2.38 12.48 3.35
N LYS A 107 -2.48 13.79 3.57
CA LYS A 107 -1.83 14.43 4.71
C LYS A 107 -2.56 14.05 6.00
N TYR A 108 -1.81 13.60 7.02
CA TYR A 108 -2.33 13.25 8.34
C TYR A 108 -2.95 14.48 9.02
N GLY A 109 -4.04 14.27 9.76
CA GLY A 109 -4.69 15.31 10.57
C GLY A 109 -5.39 16.42 9.78
N VAL A 110 -5.37 16.39 8.45
CA VAL A 110 -6.10 17.32 7.58
C VAL A 110 -7.22 16.55 6.88
N ASN A 111 -8.41 17.15 6.81
CA ASN A 111 -9.48 16.63 5.97
C ASN A 111 -9.17 16.92 4.49
N ALA A 112 -8.15 16.24 3.97
CA ALA A 112 -7.67 16.32 2.60
C ALA A 112 -8.10 15.07 1.83
N ASP A 113 -8.28 15.25 0.52
CA ASP A 113 -8.58 14.15 -0.38
C ASP A 113 -7.43 13.16 -0.45
N TRP A 114 -7.79 11.88 -0.58
CA TRP A 114 -6.83 10.82 -0.85
C TRP A 114 -6.34 10.92 -2.29
N LEU A 115 -5.02 10.97 -2.44
CA LEU A 115 -4.34 11.04 -3.73
C LEU A 115 -3.78 9.66 -4.09
N PRO A 116 -4.03 9.15 -5.31
CA PRO A 116 -3.45 7.90 -5.74
C PRO A 116 -1.93 8.03 -5.87
N LEU A 117 -1.20 7.10 -5.26
CA LEU A 117 0.24 6.95 -5.41
C LEU A 117 0.55 6.00 -6.58
N LYS A 118 0.02 4.79 -6.50
CA LYS A 118 0.28 3.68 -7.41
C LYS A 118 -0.94 2.78 -7.51
N GLN A 119 -0.99 1.96 -8.55
CA GLN A 119 -2.06 1.00 -8.72
C GLN A 119 -1.58 -0.24 -9.47
N VAL A 120 -2.21 -1.37 -9.19
CA VAL A 120 -1.99 -2.63 -9.90
C VAL A 120 -3.33 -3.22 -10.35
N ALA A 121 -3.32 -3.82 -11.53
CA ALA A 121 -4.49 -4.51 -12.07
C ALA A 121 -4.67 -5.85 -11.35
N VAL A 122 -5.88 -6.07 -10.85
CA VAL A 122 -6.31 -7.32 -10.23
C VAL A 122 -7.28 -8.01 -11.20
N LYS A 123 -6.90 -9.20 -11.64
CA LYS A 123 -7.70 -10.03 -12.57
C LYS A 123 -8.09 -11.33 -11.87
N ASN A 124 -9.25 -11.86 -12.22
CA ASN A 124 -9.66 -13.21 -11.87
C ASN A 124 -9.09 -14.19 -12.89
N SER A 125 -7.86 -14.64 -12.69
CA SER A 125 -7.22 -15.60 -13.60
C SER A 125 -7.88 -16.98 -13.42
N GLN A 126 -8.39 -17.57 -14.50
CA GLN A 126 -9.02 -18.88 -14.43
C GLN A 126 -8.06 -19.94 -13.85
N GLY A 127 -8.53 -20.69 -12.86
CA GLY A 127 -7.75 -21.72 -12.18
C GLY A 127 -6.82 -21.21 -11.07
N TYR A 128 -6.77 -19.90 -10.80
CA TYR A 128 -5.96 -19.31 -9.73
C TYR A 128 -6.80 -18.38 -8.84
N PRO A 129 -7.21 -18.84 -7.63
CA PRO A 129 -8.26 -18.19 -6.83
C PRO A 129 -7.84 -16.89 -6.13
N TYR A 130 -6.54 -16.55 -6.14
CA TYR A 130 -6.03 -15.32 -5.54
C TYR A 130 -4.80 -14.84 -6.29
N ARG A 131 -4.38 -13.60 -6.09
CA ARG A 131 -3.11 -13.09 -6.62
C ARG A 131 -2.34 -12.35 -5.55
N GLU A 132 -1.05 -12.62 -5.46
CA GLU A 132 -0.14 -11.90 -4.60
C GLU A 132 0.48 -10.72 -5.37
N HIS A 133 0.54 -9.56 -4.72
CA HIS A 133 1.14 -8.35 -5.25
C HIS A 133 2.14 -7.82 -4.24
N ASN A 134 3.38 -7.61 -4.67
CA ASN A 134 4.35 -6.85 -3.90
C ASN A 134 4.12 -5.35 -4.14
N LEU A 135 3.44 -4.70 -3.21
CA LEU A 135 3.12 -3.28 -3.32
C LEU A 135 4.33 -2.39 -3.04
N LEU A 136 5.35 -2.89 -2.35
CA LEU A 136 6.58 -2.13 -2.11
C LEU A 136 7.32 -1.85 -3.43
N ASP A 137 7.37 -2.83 -4.34
CA ASP A 137 8.00 -2.71 -5.66
C ASP A 137 7.31 -1.65 -6.53
N LEU A 138 6.02 -1.37 -6.29
CA LEU A 138 5.32 -0.28 -6.97
C LEU A 138 5.78 1.10 -6.48
N LEU A 139 6.20 1.19 -5.21
CA LEU A 139 6.59 2.42 -4.54
C LEU A 139 8.08 2.74 -4.73
N THR A 140 8.94 1.73 -4.75
CA THR A 140 10.39 1.89 -4.81
C THR A 140 11.11 0.65 -5.31
N ASP A 141 12.29 0.85 -5.91
CA ASP A 141 13.24 -0.23 -6.24
C ASP A 141 14.23 -0.49 -5.07
N SER A 142 14.10 0.25 -3.97
CA SER A 142 14.97 0.13 -2.80
C SER A 142 14.42 -0.86 -1.76
N ILE A 143 15.26 -1.22 -0.77
CA ILE A 143 14.87 -2.10 0.35
C ILE A 143 13.75 -1.48 1.22
N SER A 144 13.55 -0.16 1.14
CA SER A 144 12.46 0.52 1.82
C SER A 144 12.02 1.80 1.15
N TYR A 145 10.76 2.17 1.34
CA TYR A 145 10.21 3.44 0.88
C TYR A 145 10.11 4.42 2.04
N GLU A 146 10.75 5.59 1.91
CA GLU A 146 10.60 6.69 2.84
C GLU A 146 9.24 7.36 2.60
N PHE A 147 8.32 7.18 3.55
CA PHE A 147 6.93 7.65 3.43
C PHE A 147 6.72 9.05 4.01
N GLY A 148 7.60 9.46 4.93
CA GLY A 148 7.45 10.69 5.73
C GLY A 148 6.41 10.53 6.84
N ALA A 149 6.48 11.38 7.88
CA ALA A 149 5.58 11.31 9.04
C ALA A 149 4.32 12.18 8.93
N ASP A 150 4.18 12.98 7.88
CA ASP A 150 3.02 13.86 7.70
C ASP A 150 1.89 13.23 6.88
N TYR A 151 2.04 11.98 6.46
CA TYR A 151 1.13 11.32 5.54
C TYR A 151 0.52 10.06 6.16
N GLU A 152 -0.68 9.73 5.70
CA GLU A 152 -1.32 8.44 5.90
C GLU A 152 -1.26 7.64 4.61
N LEU A 153 -1.01 6.33 4.72
CA LEU A 153 -1.06 5.39 3.60
C LEU A 153 -2.40 4.65 3.64
N GLY A 154 -3.06 4.53 2.49
CA GLY A 154 -4.31 3.80 2.37
C GLY A 154 -4.35 2.91 1.15
N VAL A 155 -5.29 1.97 1.14
CA VAL A 155 -5.58 1.13 -0.02
C VAL A 155 -7.06 1.15 -0.36
N LEU A 156 -7.36 0.94 -1.63
CA LEU A 156 -8.72 0.90 -2.18
C LEU A 156 -8.78 -0.09 -3.34
N LEU A 157 -9.80 -0.94 -3.39
CA LEU A 157 -10.18 -1.60 -4.64
C LEU A 157 -11.13 -0.71 -5.41
N ARG A 158 -10.77 -0.41 -6.66
CA ARG A 158 -11.52 0.45 -7.55
C ARG A 158 -11.95 -0.32 -8.80
N ASP A 159 -13.25 -0.30 -9.08
CA ASP A 159 -13.76 -0.73 -10.39
C ASP A 159 -13.31 0.25 -11.48
N VAL A 160 -12.84 -0.30 -12.60
CA VAL A 160 -12.37 0.43 -13.77
C VAL A 160 -13.24 0.21 -15.02
N GLY A 161 -14.47 -0.27 -14.82
CA GLY A 161 -15.48 -0.40 -15.86
C GLY A 161 -15.80 -1.84 -16.28
N TYR A 162 -15.33 -2.84 -15.53
CA TYR A 162 -15.51 -4.26 -15.84
C TYR A 162 -16.41 -5.01 -14.86
N GLY A 163 -16.85 -4.36 -13.78
CA GLY A 163 -17.82 -4.96 -12.88
C GLY A 163 -17.69 -4.49 -11.45
N ASN A 164 -18.81 -4.55 -10.75
CA ASN A 164 -18.87 -4.22 -9.33
C ASN A 164 -18.27 -5.35 -8.49
N LEU A 165 -17.54 -4.97 -7.43
CA LEU A 165 -17.10 -5.92 -6.40
C LEU A 165 -18.30 -6.71 -5.84
N GLN A 166 -18.19 -8.04 -5.82
CA GLN A 166 -19.22 -9.00 -5.41
C GLN A 166 -18.90 -9.64 -4.04
N PRO A 167 -19.89 -10.28 -3.40
CA PRO A 167 -19.63 -11.13 -2.23
C PRO A 167 -18.62 -12.24 -2.57
N GLY A 168 -17.44 -12.17 -1.96
CA GLY A 168 -16.31 -13.07 -2.25
C GLY A 168 -15.02 -12.30 -2.53
N ASP A 169 -15.13 -11.09 -3.09
CA ASP A 169 -13.97 -10.22 -3.29
C ASP A 169 -13.42 -9.76 -1.95
N ARG A 170 -12.09 -9.85 -1.81
CA ARG A 170 -11.40 -9.36 -0.62
C ARG A 170 -9.94 -9.07 -0.92
N VAL A 171 -9.35 -8.22 -0.10
CA VAL A 171 -7.91 -7.94 -0.12
C VAL A 171 -7.35 -8.13 1.28
N ILE A 172 -6.34 -8.97 1.38
CA ILE A 172 -5.55 -9.12 2.59
C ILE A 172 -4.28 -8.31 2.39
N ILE A 173 -4.06 -7.30 3.23
CA ILE A 173 -2.81 -6.53 3.26
C ILE A 173 -1.98 -7.03 4.42
N ASP A 174 -0.73 -7.40 4.12
CA ASP A 174 0.30 -7.71 5.11
C ASP A 174 1.52 -6.81 4.87
N GLY A 175 2.20 -6.42 5.93
CA GLY A 175 3.36 -5.56 5.78
C GLY A 175 3.98 -5.12 7.09
N SER A 176 5.02 -4.31 6.96
CA SER A 176 5.69 -3.71 8.11
C SER A 176 6.32 -2.38 7.77
N PHE A 177 6.37 -1.51 8.77
CA PHE A 177 7.07 -0.23 8.67
C PHE A 177 7.91 0.02 9.92
N LEU A 178 8.99 0.76 9.72
CA LEU A 178 9.86 1.27 10.76
C LEU A 178 9.57 2.74 10.97
N GLU A 179 9.27 3.13 12.20
CA GLU A 179 9.18 4.52 12.62
C GLU A 179 10.46 4.88 13.38
N GLN A 180 11.16 5.92 12.93
CA GLN A 180 12.32 6.49 13.60
C GLN A 180 11.98 7.89 14.10
N THR A 181 12.16 8.12 15.39
CA THR A 181 11.95 9.42 16.03
C THR A 181 13.26 9.93 16.64
N PHE A 182 13.63 11.15 16.29
CA PHE A 182 14.78 11.87 16.81
C PHE A 182 14.29 12.95 17.77
N ILE A 183 14.83 12.97 18.99
CA ILE A 183 14.54 13.98 20.01
C ILE A 183 15.80 14.79 20.25
N LEU A 184 15.76 16.07 19.92
CA LEU A 184 16.86 17.00 20.15
C LEU A 184 16.62 17.72 21.48
N ARG A 185 17.63 17.73 22.36
CA ARG A 185 17.57 18.40 23.67
C ARG A 185 18.72 19.37 23.91
N GLU A 186 18.48 20.44 24.65
CA GLU A 186 19.54 21.26 25.26
C GLU A 186 20.11 20.55 26.50
N VAL A 187 21.43 20.66 26.66
CA VAL A 187 22.21 20.13 27.79
C VAL A 187 22.99 21.25 28.47
#